data_AF-A0A955KPH9-F1
#
_entry.id   AF-A0A955KPH9-F1
#
_cell.length_a   1.000
_cell.length_b   1.000
_cell.length_c   1.000
_cell.angle_alpha   90.00
_cell.angle_beta   90.00
_cell.angle_gamma   90.00
#
_symmetry.space_group_name_H-M   'P 1'
#
loop_
_entity.id
_entity.type
_entity.pdbx_description
1 polymer ?
#
loop_
_entity_poly.entity_id
_entity_poly.type
_entity_poly.pdbx_seq_one_letter_code
_entity_poly.pdbx_strand_id
1 'polypeptide(L)'
;MFTQATLTDNIRNFFSKATDAEFVAGKNWYGEAHAIAANMAQNSRFTLAQSAAIIAILSPRMSWSRNVELAHYFVATESVTMPNGKQIHTKQQIAKLQAVASGSDIETAICRNYGKMGRGGVVIKAGLPSKTLNFYWNILAGNSMHVTVDAHAAGAALNSFAGYDERGILAVRHYELIASAYKAVAMETGLQASQVQAVVWLVYRRILDSVR
;
A
#
# COMPACT_ATOMS: atom_id res chain seq x y z
N MET A 1 10.45 13.98 19.65
CA MET A 1 11.00 13.06 18.62
C MET A 1 10.30 11.73 18.79
N PHE A 2 9.71 11.15 17.74
CA PHE A 2 9.01 9.86 17.85
C PHE A 2 10.04 8.74 18.01
N THR A 3 9.80 7.83 18.95
CA THR A 3 10.61 6.61 19.13
C THR A 3 9.83 5.39 18.62
N GLN A 4 10.52 4.31 18.27
CA GLN A 4 9.84 3.07 17.89
C GLN A 4 8.86 2.61 18.98
N ALA A 5 9.26 2.67 20.26
CA ALA A 5 8.41 2.28 21.39
C ALA A 5 7.10 3.07 21.43
N THR A 6 7.18 4.40 21.35
CA THR A 6 5.97 5.26 21.33
C THR A 6 5.04 4.95 20.16
N LEU A 7 5.60 4.67 18.98
CA LEU A 7 4.79 4.30 17.81
C LEU A 7 4.15 2.91 17.99
N THR A 8 4.89 1.94 18.54
CA THR A 8 4.39 0.59 18.84
C THR A 8 3.22 0.68 19.82
N ASP A 9 3.33 1.49 20.87
CA ASP A 9 2.27 1.68 21.87
C ASP A 9 1.01 2.27 21.23
N ASN A 10 1.15 3.26 20.36
CA ASN A 10 0.02 3.83 19.62
C ASN A 10 -0.66 2.80 18.71
N ILE A 11 0.13 2.05 17.93
CA ILE A 11 -0.38 0.98 17.04
C ILE A 11 -1.11 -0.08 17.87
N ARG A 12 -0.53 -0.51 19.00
CA ARG A 12 -1.15 -1.47 19.92
C ARG A 12 -2.48 -0.95 20.46
N ASN A 13 -2.54 0.34 20.82
CA ASN A 13 -3.76 0.99 21.31
C ASN A 13 -4.86 1.12 20.25
N PHE A 14 -4.51 1.24 18.97
CA PHE A 14 -5.50 1.16 17.89
C PHE A 14 -5.92 -0.30 17.63
N PHE A 15 -4.96 -1.22 17.58
CA PHE A 15 -5.22 -2.63 17.34
C PHE A 15 -6.16 -3.23 18.39
N SER A 16 -5.98 -2.88 19.67
CA SER A 16 -6.84 -3.35 20.76
C SER A 16 -8.29 -2.84 20.72
N LYS A 17 -8.59 -1.83 19.88
CA LYS A 17 -9.94 -1.27 19.68
C LYS A 17 -10.67 -1.90 18.49
N ALA A 18 -10.06 -2.90 17.84
CA ALA A 18 -10.72 -3.64 16.77
C ALA A 18 -11.93 -4.39 17.31
N THR A 19 -13.05 -4.26 16.61
CA THR A 19 -14.18 -5.19 16.74
C THR A 19 -13.82 -6.53 16.11
N ASP A 20 -14.52 -7.59 16.48
CA ASP A 20 -14.31 -8.92 15.87
C ASP A 20 -14.45 -8.87 14.34
N ALA A 21 -15.42 -8.10 13.84
CA ALA A 21 -15.63 -7.91 12.41
C ALA A 21 -14.43 -7.23 11.72
N GLU A 22 -13.86 -6.18 12.31
CA GLU A 22 -12.67 -5.50 11.77
C GLU A 22 -11.42 -6.37 11.90
N PHE A 23 -11.30 -7.15 12.97
CA PHE A 23 -10.19 -8.07 13.15
C PHE A 23 -10.19 -9.14 12.06
N VAL A 24 -11.35 -9.77 11.82
CA VAL A 24 -11.52 -10.76 10.74
C VAL A 24 -11.30 -10.13 9.37
N ALA A 25 -11.93 -8.99 9.09
CA ALA A 25 -11.77 -8.29 7.81
C ALA A 25 -10.32 -7.88 7.56
N GLY A 26 -9.64 -7.31 8.56
CA GLY A 26 -8.24 -6.90 8.44
C GLY A 26 -7.29 -8.08 8.22
N LYS A 27 -7.52 -9.22 8.89
CA LYS A 27 -6.72 -10.44 8.69
C LYS A 27 -6.86 -11.03 7.28
N ASN A 28 -8.03 -10.89 6.67
CA ASN A 28 -8.34 -11.42 5.35
C ASN A 28 -8.02 -10.44 4.22
N TRP A 29 -7.84 -9.15 4.52
CA TRP A 29 -7.71 -8.07 3.53
C TRP A 29 -6.74 -8.39 2.40
N TYR A 30 -5.49 -8.78 2.72
CA TYR A 30 -4.49 -9.07 1.69
C TYR A 30 -4.73 -10.42 1.00
N GLY A 31 -5.39 -11.37 1.67
CA GLY A 31 -5.80 -12.64 1.08
C GLY A 31 -6.87 -12.43 0.01
N GLU A 32 -7.83 -11.54 0.28
CA GLU A 32 -8.84 -11.13 -0.70
C GLU A 32 -8.21 -10.36 -1.88
N ALA A 33 -7.29 -9.44 -1.60
CA ALA A 33 -6.55 -8.71 -2.63
C ALA A 33 -5.71 -9.65 -3.51
N HIS A 34 -5.08 -10.68 -2.91
CA HIS A 34 -4.38 -11.74 -3.62
C HIS A 34 -5.33 -12.54 -4.52
N ALA A 35 -6.51 -12.93 -4.00
CA ALA A 35 -7.50 -13.67 -4.78
C ALA A 35 -7.95 -12.89 -6.02
N ILE A 36 -8.10 -11.56 -5.91
CA ILE A 36 -8.37 -10.68 -7.06
C ILE A 36 -7.20 -10.71 -8.06
N ALA A 37 -5.95 -10.58 -7.59
CA ALA A 37 -4.77 -10.67 -8.45
C ALA A 37 -4.64 -12.03 -9.15
N ALA A 38 -4.93 -13.12 -8.43
CA ALA A 38 -4.92 -14.48 -8.97
C ALA A 38 -6.01 -14.68 -10.03
N ASN A 39 -7.22 -14.16 -9.78
CA ASN A 39 -8.30 -14.20 -10.75
C ASN A 39 -7.93 -13.43 -12.04
N MET A 40 -7.32 -12.24 -11.92
CA MET A 40 -6.83 -11.50 -13.09
C MET A 40 -5.78 -12.27 -13.87
N ALA A 41 -4.85 -12.95 -13.18
CA ALA A 41 -3.83 -13.75 -13.83
C ALA A 41 -4.39 -14.98 -14.55
N GLN A 42 -5.43 -15.61 -14.00
CA GLN A 42 -6.11 -16.75 -14.64
C GLN A 42 -6.87 -16.37 -15.91
N ASN A 43 -7.33 -15.11 -16.02
CA ASN A 43 -8.20 -14.64 -17.08
C ASN A 43 -7.49 -13.67 -18.06
N SER A 44 -6.16 -13.63 -18.05
CA SER A 44 -5.38 -12.74 -18.92
C SER A 44 -4.00 -13.31 -19.24
N ARG A 45 -3.21 -12.57 -20.01
CA ARG A 45 -1.80 -12.92 -20.28
C ARG A 45 -0.84 -12.57 -19.13
N PHE A 46 -1.32 -11.85 -18.11
CA PHE A 46 -0.47 -11.36 -17.03
C PHE A 46 -0.26 -12.43 -15.98
N THR A 47 0.96 -12.52 -15.44
CA THR A 47 1.24 -13.39 -14.28
C THR A 47 0.56 -12.87 -13.02
N LEU A 48 0.48 -13.70 -11.97
CA LEU A 48 0.04 -13.26 -10.64
C LEU A 48 0.87 -12.07 -10.13
N ALA A 49 2.19 -12.13 -10.31
CA ALA A 49 3.08 -11.04 -9.92
C ALA A 49 2.79 -9.74 -10.70
N GLN A 50 2.62 -9.82 -12.03
CA GLN A 50 2.24 -8.65 -12.82
C GLN A 50 0.86 -8.11 -12.43
N SER A 51 -0.11 -8.99 -12.15
CA SER A 51 -1.47 -8.61 -11.72
C SER A 51 -1.44 -7.89 -10.37
N ALA A 52 -0.70 -8.42 -9.39
CA ALA A 52 -0.48 -7.77 -8.09
C ALA A 52 0.20 -6.40 -8.25
N ALA A 53 1.20 -6.31 -9.14
CA ALA A 53 1.90 -5.06 -9.43
C ALA A 53 0.99 -4.02 -10.10
N ILE A 54 0.10 -4.44 -11.00
CA ILE A 54 -0.89 -3.56 -11.65
C ILE A 54 -1.82 -2.93 -10.60
N ILE A 55 -2.39 -3.74 -9.69
CA ILE A 55 -3.20 -3.25 -8.57
C ILE A 55 -2.40 -2.22 -7.76
N ALA A 56 -1.17 -2.57 -7.40
CA ALA A 56 -0.35 -1.74 -6.53
C ALA A 56 0.02 -0.40 -7.16
N ILE A 57 0.40 -0.39 -8.45
CA ILE A 57 0.77 0.83 -9.20
C ILE A 57 -0.41 1.81 -9.30
N LEU A 58 -1.63 1.30 -9.43
CA LEU A 58 -2.86 2.10 -9.53
C LEU A 58 -3.38 2.63 -8.19
N SER A 59 -2.87 2.16 -7.05
CA SER A 59 -3.41 2.49 -5.72
C SER A 59 -3.20 3.93 -5.21
N PRO A 60 -2.19 4.72 -5.64
CA PRO A 60 -1.96 6.04 -5.08
C PRO A 60 -3.16 6.99 -5.26
N ARG A 61 -3.75 7.44 -4.13
CA ARG A 61 -4.90 8.36 -4.08
C ARG A 61 -6.15 7.82 -4.79
N MET A 62 -6.37 6.51 -4.72
CA MET A 62 -7.50 5.84 -5.35
C MET A 62 -8.30 5.06 -4.31
N SER A 63 -9.63 5.06 -4.43
CA SER A 63 -10.47 4.16 -3.63
C SER A 63 -10.23 2.71 -4.07
N TRP A 64 -10.41 1.76 -3.16
CA TRP A 64 -10.23 0.33 -3.48
C TRP A 64 -11.13 -0.13 -4.63
N SER A 65 -12.40 0.24 -4.63
CA SER A 65 -13.35 -0.12 -5.69
C SER A 65 -12.90 0.39 -7.07
N ARG A 66 -12.46 1.65 -7.16
CA ARG A 66 -11.96 2.23 -8.40
C ARG A 66 -10.62 1.63 -8.83
N ASN A 67 -9.77 1.28 -7.87
CA ASN A 67 -8.50 0.62 -8.12
C ASN A 67 -8.70 -0.76 -8.75
N VAL A 68 -9.57 -1.58 -8.18
CA VAL A 68 -9.93 -2.90 -8.71
C VAL A 68 -10.59 -2.78 -10.09
N GLU A 69 -11.54 -1.86 -10.27
CA GLU A 69 -12.18 -1.61 -11.58
C GLU A 69 -11.15 -1.28 -12.67
N LEU A 70 -10.22 -0.36 -12.38
CA LEU A 70 -9.20 0.05 -13.34
C LEU A 70 -8.14 -1.03 -13.57
N ALA A 71 -7.81 -1.83 -12.57
CA ALA A 71 -6.91 -2.96 -12.71
C ALA A 71 -7.52 -4.01 -13.65
N HIS A 72 -8.78 -4.40 -13.44
CA HIS A 72 -9.49 -5.30 -14.35
C HIS A 72 -9.60 -4.72 -15.77
N TYR A 73 -9.92 -3.43 -15.90
CA TYR A 73 -9.97 -2.77 -17.19
C TYR A 73 -8.63 -2.85 -17.94
N PHE A 74 -7.53 -2.51 -17.27
CA PHE A 74 -6.20 -2.57 -17.87
C PHE A 74 -5.79 -4.01 -18.21
N VAL A 75 -6.07 -4.96 -17.33
CA VAL A 75 -5.77 -6.38 -17.56
C VAL A 75 -6.55 -6.94 -18.76
N ALA A 76 -7.81 -6.55 -18.94
CA ALA A 76 -8.66 -7.04 -20.02
C ALA A 76 -8.40 -6.37 -21.36
N THR A 77 -7.98 -5.10 -21.36
CA THR A 77 -7.90 -4.29 -22.60
C THR A 77 -6.48 -3.86 -22.97
N GLU A 78 -5.56 -3.92 -22.01
CA GLU A 78 -4.21 -3.32 -22.07
C GLU A 78 -4.22 -1.82 -22.38
N SER A 79 -5.39 -1.18 -22.30
CA SER A 79 -5.56 0.24 -22.58
C SER A 79 -5.37 1.07 -21.33
N VAL A 80 -4.65 2.17 -21.49
CA VAL A 80 -4.48 3.20 -20.45
C VAL A 80 -5.48 4.35 -20.58
N THR A 81 -6.38 4.25 -21.56
CA THR A 81 -7.45 5.23 -21.84
C THR A 81 -8.79 4.54 -21.78
N MET A 82 -9.70 5.02 -20.95
CA MET A 82 -11.07 4.54 -20.82
C MET A 82 -11.91 4.90 -22.07
N PRO A 83 -13.06 4.24 -22.33
CA PRO A 83 -13.93 4.56 -23.47
C PRO A 83 -14.42 6.01 -23.51
N ASN A 84 -14.50 6.67 -22.34
CA ASN A 84 -14.86 8.08 -22.22
C ASN A 84 -13.67 9.05 -22.48
N GLY A 85 -12.55 8.56 -23.01
CA GLY A 85 -11.34 9.32 -23.31
C GLY A 85 -10.47 9.68 -22.09
N LYS A 86 -10.90 9.37 -20.86
CA LYS A 86 -10.11 9.66 -19.66
C LYS A 86 -8.99 8.64 -19.48
N GLN A 87 -7.82 9.12 -19.08
CA GLN A 87 -6.71 8.25 -18.69
C GLN A 87 -7.04 7.49 -17.39
N ILE A 88 -6.59 6.24 -17.28
CA ILE A 88 -6.80 5.42 -16.08
C ILE A 88 -6.01 5.94 -14.87
N HIS A 89 -4.91 6.67 -15.12
CA HIS A 89 -4.11 7.29 -14.07
C HIS A 89 -3.25 8.44 -14.63
N THR A 90 -2.45 9.06 -13.75
CA THR A 90 -1.35 9.96 -14.13
C THR A 90 -0.33 9.29 -15.07
N LYS A 91 0.31 10.10 -15.93
CA LYS A 91 1.35 9.66 -16.87
C LYS A 91 2.45 8.83 -16.21
N GLN A 92 2.80 9.19 -14.97
CA GLN A 92 3.84 8.51 -14.20
C GLN A 92 3.46 7.09 -13.81
N GLN A 93 2.23 6.85 -13.33
CA GLN A 93 1.81 5.48 -13.03
C GLN A 93 1.57 4.67 -14.31
N ILE A 94 1.06 5.31 -15.36
CA ILE A 94 0.91 4.69 -16.68
C ILE A 94 2.25 4.15 -17.20
N ALA A 95 3.33 4.93 -17.10
CA ALA A 95 4.66 4.48 -17.52
C ALA A 95 5.14 3.24 -16.74
N LYS A 96 4.80 3.12 -15.45
CA LYS A 96 5.11 1.92 -14.64
C LYS A 96 4.26 0.72 -15.04
N LEU A 97 2.96 0.93 -15.26
CA LEU A 97 2.06 -0.12 -15.75
C LEU A 97 2.56 -0.70 -17.06
N GLN A 98 2.91 0.16 -18.01
CA GLN A 98 3.43 -0.25 -19.32
C GLN A 98 4.75 -1.01 -19.17
N ALA A 99 5.66 -0.58 -18.29
CA ALA A 99 6.91 -1.29 -18.04
C ALA A 99 6.69 -2.71 -17.45
N VAL A 100 5.79 -2.86 -16.48
CA VAL A 100 5.42 -4.17 -15.92
C VAL A 100 4.73 -5.04 -16.97
N ALA A 101 3.82 -4.45 -17.74
CA ALA A 101 3.06 -5.16 -18.78
C ALA A 101 3.93 -5.65 -19.94
N SER A 102 5.04 -4.94 -20.22
CA SER A 102 6.05 -5.32 -21.22
C SER A 102 7.12 -6.28 -20.69
N GLY A 103 7.01 -6.75 -19.43
CA GLY A 103 7.94 -7.72 -18.85
C GLY A 103 9.21 -7.13 -18.24
N SER A 104 9.23 -5.82 -17.92
CA SER A 104 10.33 -5.27 -17.10
C SER A 104 10.32 -5.89 -15.71
N ASP A 105 11.48 -5.89 -15.03
CA ASP A 105 11.55 -6.22 -13.61
C ASP A 105 10.56 -5.38 -12.80
N ILE A 106 9.73 -6.05 -11.99
CA ILE A 106 8.58 -5.44 -11.32
C ILE A 106 9.04 -4.45 -10.24
N GLU A 107 10.03 -4.81 -9.44
CA GLU A 107 10.52 -3.94 -8.36
C GLU A 107 11.12 -2.67 -8.93
N THR A 108 11.96 -2.80 -9.97
CA THR A 108 12.55 -1.68 -10.69
C THR A 108 11.48 -0.80 -11.33
N ALA A 109 10.47 -1.39 -11.97
CA ALA A 109 9.37 -0.65 -12.59
C ALA A 109 8.53 0.13 -11.54
N ILE A 110 8.21 -0.49 -10.41
CA ILE A 110 7.50 0.18 -9.30
C ILE A 110 8.35 1.33 -8.74
N CYS A 111 9.65 1.12 -8.61
CA CYS A 111 10.61 2.09 -8.05
C CYS A 111 11.05 3.18 -9.04
N ARG A 112 10.66 3.11 -10.32
CA ARG A 112 11.14 3.94 -11.46
C ARG A 112 10.99 5.48 -11.33
N ASN A 113 10.51 5.97 -10.18
CA ASN A 113 10.47 7.40 -9.84
C ASN A 113 11.62 7.87 -8.93
N TYR A 114 12.48 6.97 -8.48
CA TYR A 114 13.70 7.31 -7.76
C TYR A 114 14.77 7.74 -8.76
N GLY A 115 14.90 9.06 -8.97
CA GLY A 115 15.86 9.61 -9.93
C GLY A 115 15.60 11.06 -10.38
N LYS A 116 14.43 11.67 -10.11
CA LYS A 116 14.33 13.13 -10.20
C LYS A 116 14.87 13.74 -8.91
N MET A 117 15.92 14.55 -9.03
CA MET A 117 16.34 15.46 -7.97
C MET A 117 15.09 16.23 -7.48
N GLY A 118 14.73 16.04 -6.21
CA GLY A 118 13.95 17.07 -5.53
C GLY A 118 14.74 18.38 -5.56
N ARG A 119 14.06 19.53 -5.47
CA ARG A 119 14.75 20.78 -5.14
C ARG A 119 15.53 20.53 -3.83
N GLY A 120 16.87 20.47 -3.91
CA GLY A 120 17.73 20.09 -2.78
C GLY A 120 18.68 18.91 -3.01
N GLY A 121 18.72 18.28 -4.19
CA GLY A 121 19.85 17.42 -4.59
C GLY A 121 19.96 16.04 -3.92
N VAL A 122 18.90 15.57 -3.24
CA VAL A 122 18.93 14.23 -2.62
C VAL A 122 18.65 13.15 -3.66
N VAL A 123 19.67 12.33 -3.96
CA VAL A 123 19.54 11.07 -4.69
C VAL A 123 18.87 10.06 -3.75
N ILE A 124 17.62 9.70 -4.02
CA ILE A 124 17.04 8.54 -3.36
C ILE A 124 17.50 7.31 -4.12
N LYS A 125 18.32 6.50 -3.46
CA LYS A 125 18.91 5.26 -3.98
C LYS A 125 17.82 4.33 -4.52
N ALA A 126 18.05 3.74 -5.70
CA ALA A 126 17.31 2.54 -6.10
C ALA A 126 17.43 1.49 -4.96
N GLY A 127 16.30 0.92 -4.53
CA GLY A 127 16.28 -0.10 -3.48
C GLY A 127 15.71 0.31 -2.13
N LEU A 128 15.15 1.52 -1.96
CA LEU A 128 14.35 1.82 -0.77
C LEU A 128 12.89 1.39 -0.98
N PRO A 129 12.32 0.56 -0.09
CA PRO A 129 11.00 0.00 -0.28
C PRO A 129 9.93 1.09 -0.14
N SER A 130 9.36 1.50 -1.27
CA SER A 130 8.25 2.46 -1.31
C SER A 130 6.96 1.86 -0.75
N LYS A 131 6.00 2.71 -0.35
CA LYS A 131 4.65 2.24 0.05
C LYS A 131 4.02 1.32 -0.99
N THR A 132 4.19 1.66 -2.28
CA THR A 132 3.66 0.89 -3.41
C THR A 132 4.35 -0.47 -3.53
N LEU A 133 5.65 -0.55 -3.28
CA LEU A 133 6.38 -1.82 -3.34
C LEU A 133 5.96 -2.77 -2.21
N ASN A 134 5.82 -2.27 -0.97
CA ASN A 134 5.30 -3.08 0.13
C ASN A 134 3.85 -3.53 -0.11
N PHE A 135 3.03 -2.66 -0.71
CA PHE A 135 1.67 -3.01 -1.09
C PHE A 135 1.63 -4.12 -2.14
N TYR A 136 2.49 -4.05 -3.15
CA TYR A 136 2.69 -5.13 -4.12
C TYR A 136 3.06 -6.46 -3.44
N TRP A 137 4.07 -6.45 -2.56
CA TRP A 137 4.50 -7.67 -1.87
C TRP A 137 3.43 -8.29 -1.00
N ASN A 138 2.65 -7.44 -0.30
CA ASN A 138 1.56 -7.92 0.53
C ASN A 138 0.43 -8.55 -0.30
N ILE A 139 0.08 -7.96 -1.45
CA ILE A 139 -0.89 -8.57 -2.38
C ILE A 139 -0.35 -9.88 -2.94
N LEU A 140 0.89 -9.89 -3.43
CA LEU A 140 1.49 -11.06 -4.04
C LEU A 140 1.57 -12.25 -3.07
N ALA A 141 1.95 -12.01 -1.82
CA ALA A 141 2.06 -13.06 -0.81
C ALA A 141 0.71 -13.43 -0.16
N GLY A 142 -0.33 -12.61 -0.33
CA GLY A 142 -1.62 -12.76 0.36
C GLY A 142 -1.58 -12.38 1.84
N ASN A 143 -0.44 -12.48 2.51
CA ASN A 143 -0.07 -11.79 3.74
C ASN A 143 1.45 -11.89 3.90
N SER A 144 2.10 -10.87 4.46
CA SER A 144 3.54 -10.92 4.74
C SER A 144 3.97 -10.02 5.89
N MET A 145 5.28 -10.03 6.19
CA MET A 145 5.91 -9.10 7.12
C MET A 145 6.24 -7.73 6.48
N HIS A 146 5.91 -7.49 5.21
CA HIS A 146 5.95 -6.16 4.62
C HIS A 146 4.85 -5.26 5.19
N VAL A 147 5.14 -3.97 5.36
CA VAL A 147 4.19 -2.99 5.92
C VAL A 147 3.95 -1.90 4.89
N THR A 148 2.69 -1.72 4.48
CA THR A 148 2.26 -0.60 3.64
C THR A 148 1.98 0.60 4.54
N VAL A 149 2.95 1.50 4.69
CA VAL A 149 2.75 2.73 5.49
C VAL A 149 2.11 3.80 4.60
N ASP A 150 0.77 3.80 4.57
CA ASP A 150 -0.03 4.87 3.98
C ASP A 150 -0.35 5.98 5.01
N ALA A 151 -1.13 6.99 4.60
CA ALA A 151 -1.47 8.12 5.48
C ALA A 151 -2.24 7.68 6.74
N HIS A 152 -3.08 6.64 6.67
CA HIS A 152 -3.83 6.15 7.82
C HIS A 152 -2.95 5.31 8.75
N ALA A 153 -2.12 4.43 8.19
CA ALA A 153 -1.17 3.64 8.97
C ALA A 153 -0.18 4.55 9.71
N ALA A 154 0.28 5.63 9.06
CA ALA A 154 1.12 6.64 9.68
C ALA A 154 0.35 7.48 10.70
N GLY A 155 -0.87 7.92 10.39
CA GLY A 155 -1.74 8.67 11.30
C GLY A 155 -2.04 7.89 12.59
N ALA A 156 -2.30 6.59 12.48
CA ALA A 156 -2.47 5.71 13.62
C ALA A 156 -1.20 5.60 14.46
N ALA A 157 -0.04 5.34 13.83
CA ALA A 157 1.23 5.22 14.53
C ALA A 157 1.62 6.52 15.26
N LEU A 158 1.29 7.67 14.67
CA LEU A 158 1.58 8.99 15.23
C LEU A 158 0.46 9.53 16.12
N ASN A 159 -0.65 8.79 16.25
CA ASN A 159 -1.86 9.19 16.96
C ASN A 159 -2.34 10.59 16.54
N SER A 160 -2.40 10.85 15.23
CA SER A 160 -2.68 12.18 14.67
C SER A 160 -3.91 12.17 13.76
N PHE A 161 -4.99 12.83 14.20
CA PHE A 161 -6.28 12.90 13.47
C PHE A 161 -6.41 14.11 12.54
N ALA A 162 -5.47 15.07 12.62
CA ALA A 162 -5.43 16.19 11.70
C ALA A 162 -5.10 15.68 10.30
N GLY A 163 -5.82 16.15 9.27
CA GLY A 163 -5.59 15.80 7.87
C GLY A 163 -4.09 15.77 7.55
N TYR A 164 -3.57 14.56 7.42
CA TYR A 164 -2.15 14.30 7.43
C TYR A 164 -1.55 14.67 6.07
N ASP A 165 -0.64 15.65 6.03
CA ASP A 165 0.13 15.92 4.81
C ASP A 165 1.17 14.80 4.63
N GLU A 166 0.89 13.88 3.71
CA GLU A 166 1.82 12.82 3.30
C GLU A 166 3.26 13.34 3.07
N ARG A 167 3.44 14.61 2.70
CA ARG A 167 4.76 15.21 2.42
C ARG A 167 5.62 15.46 3.67
N GLY A 168 5.02 15.64 4.85
CA GLY A 168 5.74 16.08 6.06
C GLY A 168 6.53 14.98 6.77
N ILE A 169 6.15 13.71 6.60
CA ILE A 169 6.73 12.59 7.36
C ILE A 169 7.40 11.55 6.46
N LEU A 170 7.25 11.59 5.14
CA LEU A 170 7.89 10.65 4.20
C LEU A 170 9.41 10.84 4.01
N ALA A 171 10.13 11.37 5.01
CA ALA A 171 11.55 11.06 5.11
C ALA A 171 11.67 9.53 5.29
N VAL A 172 12.51 8.88 4.49
CA VAL A 172 12.72 7.42 4.48
C VAL A 172 12.83 6.82 5.89
N ARG A 173 13.52 7.54 6.79
CA ARG A 173 13.71 7.17 8.20
C ARG A 173 12.41 7.00 8.98
N HIS A 174 11.39 7.83 8.74
CA HIS A 174 10.12 7.69 9.45
C HIS A 174 9.29 6.51 8.91
N TYR A 175 9.37 6.22 7.61
CA TYR A 175 8.72 5.04 7.03
C TYR A 175 9.25 3.76 7.70
N GLU A 176 10.57 3.62 7.76
CA GLU A 176 11.23 2.47 8.38
C GLU A 176 10.89 2.34 9.87
N LEU A 177 10.89 3.47 10.59
CA LEU A 177 10.54 3.49 12.02
C LEU A 177 9.09 3.05 12.26
N ILE A 178 8.12 3.56 11.48
CA ILE A 178 6.71 3.16 11.57
C ILE A 178 6.54 1.69 11.19
N ALA A 179 7.15 1.25 10.09
CA ALA A 179 7.10 -0.15 9.66
C ALA A 179 7.67 -1.09 10.73
N SER A 180 8.76 -0.72 11.38
CA SER A 180 9.36 -1.47 12.48
C SER A 180 8.44 -1.55 13.70
N ALA A 181 7.67 -0.49 13.99
CA ALA A 181 6.68 -0.49 15.06
C ALA A 181 5.50 -1.43 14.76
N TYR A 182 4.98 -1.45 13.52
CA TYR A 182 3.97 -2.44 13.10
C TYR A 182 4.47 -3.87 13.22
N LYS A 183 5.72 -4.13 12.82
CA LYS A 183 6.34 -5.46 12.96
C LYS A 183 6.49 -5.89 14.43
N ALA A 184 6.76 -4.95 15.34
CA ALA A 184 6.80 -5.25 16.77
C ALA A 184 5.43 -5.74 17.29
N VAL A 185 4.35 -5.03 16.98
CA VAL A 185 2.99 -5.46 17.33
C VAL A 185 2.61 -6.79 16.67
N ALA A 186 3.08 -7.03 15.45
CA ALA A 186 2.90 -8.31 14.77
C ALA A 186 3.57 -9.48 15.52
N MET A 187 4.79 -9.28 16.00
CA MET A 187 5.50 -10.26 16.82
C MET A 187 4.79 -10.52 18.16
N GLU A 188 4.25 -9.49 18.81
CA GLU A 188 3.48 -9.62 20.06
C GLU A 188 2.16 -10.41 19.89
N THR A 189 1.53 -10.29 18.72
CA THR A 189 0.21 -10.88 18.44
C THR A 189 0.27 -12.21 17.71
N GLY A 190 1.45 -12.61 17.21
CA GLY A 190 1.62 -13.79 16.36
C GLY A 190 1.03 -13.64 14.94
N LEU A 191 0.70 -12.41 14.52
CA LEU A 191 0.15 -12.11 13.20
C LEU A 191 1.23 -11.68 12.20
N GLN A 192 0.88 -11.66 10.92
CA GLN A 192 1.69 -11.01 9.90
C GLN A 192 1.59 -9.48 10.03
N ALA A 193 2.68 -8.75 9.76
CA ALA A 193 2.69 -7.29 9.91
C ALA A 193 1.68 -6.59 8.99
N SER A 194 1.45 -7.14 7.81
CA SER A 194 0.38 -6.72 6.89
C SER A 194 -1.03 -6.85 7.48
N GLN A 195 -1.30 -7.91 8.25
CA GLN A 195 -2.59 -8.10 8.93
C GLN A 195 -2.78 -7.07 10.04
N VAL A 196 -1.75 -6.85 10.86
CA VAL A 196 -1.79 -5.80 11.90
C VAL A 196 -2.05 -4.44 11.25
N GLN A 197 -1.34 -4.13 10.16
CA GLN A 197 -1.53 -2.89 9.42
C GLN A 197 -2.97 -2.74 8.90
N ALA A 198 -3.55 -3.79 8.32
CA ALA A 198 -4.91 -3.77 7.79
C ALA A 198 -5.99 -3.64 8.89
N VAL A 199 -5.84 -4.35 10.01
CA VAL A 199 -6.73 -4.21 11.18
C VAL A 199 -6.67 -2.79 11.73
N VAL A 200 -5.47 -2.26 11.98
CA VAL A 200 -5.30 -0.89 12.48
C VAL A 200 -5.86 0.14 11.50
N TRP A 201 -5.71 -0.09 10.19
CA TRP A 201 -6.27 0.79 9.16
C TRP A 201 -7.81 0.86 9.24
N LEU A 202 -8.50 -0.27 9.43
CA LEU A 202 -9.96 -0.31 9.59
C LEU A 202 -10.40 0.47 10.84
N VAL A 203 -9.76 0.20 11.97
CA VAL A 203 -10.07 0.86 13.25
C VAL A 203 -9.82 2.36 13.18
N TYR A 204 -8.66 2.75 12.64
CA TYR A 204 -8.28 4.14 12.52
C TYR A 204 -9.26 4.91 11.64
N ARG A 205 -9.67 4.33 10.51
CA ARG A 205 -10.67 4.94 9.63
C ARG A 205 -12.01 5.13 10.33
N ARG A 206 -12.53 4.10 11.02
CA ARG A 206 -13.78 4.22 11.80
C ARG A 206 -13.71 5.36 12.79
N ILE A 207 -12.63 5.47 13.55
CA ILE A 207 -12.46 6.52 14.56
C ILE A 207 -12.35 7.89 13.88
N LEU A 208 -11.57 8.00 12.79
CA LEU A 208 -11.42 9.24 12.05
C LEU A 208 -12.75 9.74 11.46
N ASP A 209 -13.58 8.83 10.96
CA ASP A 209 -14.91 9.16 10.42
C ASP A 209 -15.90 9.59 11.52
N SER A 210 -15.68 9.20 12.79
CA SER A 210 -16.52 9.62 13.93
C SER A 210 -16.22 11.01 14.48
N VAL A 211 -15.10 11.62 14.09
CA VAL A 211 -14.64 12.94 14.55
C VAL A 211 -14.64 14.00 13.44
N ARG A 212 -15.18 13.66 12.28
CA ARG A 212 -15.36 14.53 11.11
C ARG A 212 -16.83 14.93 10.97
#